data_AF-A0A146FBY4-F1
#
_entry.id   AF-A0A146FBY4-F1
#
_cell.length_a   1.000
_cell.length_b   1.000
_cell.length_c   1.000
_cell.angle_alpha   90.00
_cell.angle_beta   90.00
_cell.angle_gamma   90.00
#
_symmetry.space_group_name_H-M   'P 1'
#
loop_
_entity.id
_entity.type
_entity.pdbx_description
1 polymer ?
#
loop_
_entity_poly.entity_id
_entity_poly.type
_entity_poly.pdbx_seq_one_letter_code
_entity_poly.pdbx_strand_id
1 'polypeptide(L)'
;MTQTSLLNTSWTLHRLSPLHHGRDFDSLVNNPAALKFYATRLRDQLTAASFPIALQSTGPLPTTDDDTLSRTGALQSCTWEPITSLSFSDIEHERDPDNESQASNGPRSRARTQRSAPALHTPSQEGSGILVKLEYENATYKAALLSLSSLPAIQTETATPKPRTRTRSQTQTHATHLPLLLTRFPAPLRQTFVSFLSSTFDTYCSPLRLPSRFIGTALNTCINTLTSEDGSGSITAVEIVKELHLTLSFPAFAAPDLRTLNITVPRESLSGFLGAGNNGDGSESDVLAVLSAYLEEHLAMKFDLTGRKTEPTLKGQDHVRLARIACGGFVLGGDGKLKLVASTPAGDNGDSGAIAGRNNHLALRACEVLLSDILRRAEMNEDENKKP
;
A
#
# COMPACT_ATOMS: atom_id res chain seq x y z
N MET A 1 1.18 -15.91 6.62
CA MET A 1 1.85 -15.93 5.29
C MET A 1 1.12 -15.14 4.19
N THR A 2 -0.13 -14.67 4.35
CA THR A 2 -0.84 -13.91 3.30
C THR A 2 -0.32 -12.47 3.12
N GLN A 3 0.12 -11.81 4.19
CA GLN A 3 0.62 -10.43 4.17
C GLN A 3 1.91 -10.25 3.36
N THR A 4 2.84 -11.21 3.44
CA THR A 4 4.11 -11.16 2.68
C THR A 4 3.88 -11.16 1.16
N SER A 5 2.70 -11.60 0.71
CA SER A 5 2.33 -11.56 -0.71
C SER A 5 2.16 -10.15 -1.26
N LEU A 6 1.95 -9.15 -0.39
CA LEU A 6 1.84 -7.73 -0.75
C LEU A 6 3.21 -7.10 -1.02
N LEU A 7 4.26 -7.62 -0.41
CA LEU A 7 5.64 -7.16 -0.57
C LEU A 7 6.25 -7.68 -1.88
N ASN A 8 7.24 -6.95 -2.38
CA ASN A 8 8.02 -7.24 -3.59
C ASN A 8 7.17 -7.46 -4.86
N THR A 9 5.92 -7.02 -4.84
CA THR A 9 4.96 -7.16 -5.93
C THR A 9 4.51 -5.79 -6.43
N SER A 10 4.46 -5.63 -7.75
CA SER A 10 3.90 -4.43 -8.38
C SER A 10 2.38 -4.55 -8.49
N TRP A 11 1.68 -3.60 -7.88
CA TRP A 11 0.23 -3.51 -7.77
C TRP A 11 -0.33 -2.33 -8.56
N THR A 12 -1.54 -2.50 -9.08
CA THR A 12 -2.39 -1.40 -9.56
C THR A 12 -3.52 -1.15 -8.57
N LEU A 13 -3.62 0.08 -8.09
CA LEU A 13 -4.50 0.52 -7.02
C LEU A 13 -5.83 1.04 -7.58
N HIS A 14 -6.92 0.61 -6.97
CA HIS A 14 -8.27 1.08 -7.23
C HIS A 14 -8.96 1.38 -5.91
N ARG A 15 -9.86 2.35 -5.91
CA ARG A 15 -10.85 2.55 -4.86
C ARG A 15 -12.04 1.65 -5.07
N LEU A 16 -12.58 1.14 -3.99
CA LEU A 16 -13.81 0.37 -3.95
C LEU A 16 -14.84 1.06 -3.06
N SER A 17 -16.07 1.14 -3.54
CA SER A 17 -17.21 1.43 -2.64
C SER A 17 -17.52 0.19 -1.79
N PRO A 18 -18.34 0.32 -0.73
CA PRO A 18 -18.76 -0.83 0.07
C PRO A 18 -19.25 -2.00 -0.80
N LEU A 19 -18.86 -3.22 -0.43
CA LEU A 19 -19.31 -4.45 -1.08
C LEU A 19 -20.63 -4.86 -0.42
N HIS A 20 -21.75 -4.71 -1.14
CA HIS A 20 -23.07 -5.09 -0.66
C HIS A 20 -23.32 -6.57 -0.91
N HIS A 21 -23.46 -7.36 0.16
CA HIS A 21 -23.59 -8.83 0.08
C HIS A 21 -24.85 -9.36 0.77
N GLY A 22 -25.76 -8.48 1.20
CA GLY A 22 -26.93 -8.80 2.03
C GLY A 22 -28.02 -9.69 1.44
N ARG A 23 -27.76 -10.35 0.32
CA ARG A 23 -28.62 -11.41 -0.23
C ARG A 23 -28.08 -12.81 0.07
N ASP A 24 -26.77 -12.95 0.24
CA ASP A 24 -26.10 -14.26 0.26
C ASP A 24 -25.47 -14.56 1.63
N PHE A 25 -24.85 -13.58 2.30
CA PHE A 25 -24.15 -13.79 3.58
C PHE A 25 -24.21 -12.55 4.49
N ASP A 26 -24.13 -12.77 5.81
CA ASP A 26 -24.15 -11.70 6.82
C ASP A 26 -22.83 -10.90 6.92
N SER A 27 -21.69 -11.55 6.66
CA SER A 27 -20.34 -10.96 6.64
C SER A 27 -19.50 -11.62 5.55
N LEU A 28 -18.68 -10.82 4.86
CA LEU A 28 -17.69 -11.30 3.88
C LEU A 28 -16.33 -11.60 4.52
N VAL A 29 -15.92 -10.79 5.50
CA VAL A 29 -14.63 -10.92 6.19
C VAL A 29 -14.74 -12.00 7.26
N ASN A 30 -13.70 -12.83 7.38
CA ASN A 30 -13.62 -13.97 8.31
C ASN A 30 -14.73 -15.01 8.15
N ASN A 31 -15.38 -15.06 6.97
CA ASN A 31 -16.41 -16.04 6.64
C ASN A 31 -15.90 -16.99 5.53
N PRO A 32 -15.32 -18.15 5.88
CA PRO A 32 -14.73 -19.06 4.88
C PRO A 32 -15.77 -19.63 3.90
N ALA A 33 -17.04 -19.77 4.32
CA ALA A 33 -18.11 -20.24 3.44
C ALA A 33 -18.44 -19.19 2.37
N ALA A 34 -18.55 -17.91 2.76
CA ALA A 34 -18.76 -16.82 1.82
C ALA A 34 -17.60 -16.69 0.82
N LEU A 35 -16.36 -16.72 1.33
CA LEU A 35 -15.16 -16.63 0.48
C LEU A 35 -15.09 -17.77 -0.54
N LYS A 36 -15.36 -19.02 -0.11
CA LYS A 36 -15.39 -20.17 -1.01
C LYS A 36 -16.50 -20.06 -2.06
N PHE A 37 -17.68 -19.55 -1.68
CA PHE A 37 -18.80 -19.32 -2.59
C PHE A 37 -18.43 -18.31 -3.69
N TYR A 38 -17.93 -17.13 -3.32
CA TYR A 38 -17.54 -16.11 -4.30
C TYR A 38 -16.31 -16.51 -5.12
N ALA A 39 -15.36 -17.26 -4.55
CA ALA A 39 -14.24 -17.83 -5.30
C ALA A 39 -14.73 -18.80 -6.39
N THR A 40 -15.71 -19.64 -6.07
CA THR A 40 -16.32 -20.57 -7.03
C THR A 40 -17.04 -19.80 -8.13
N ARG A 41 -17.85 -18.80 -7.77
CA ARG A 41 -18.58 -17.97 -8.73
C ARG A 41 -17.66 -17.19 -9.66
N LEU A 42 -16.56 -16.64 -9.14
CA LEU A 42 -15.55 -15.97 -9.96
C LEU A 42 -14.87 -16.97 -10.92
N ARG A 43 -14.50 -18.15 -10.43
CA ARG A 43 -13.90 -19.21 -11.27
C ARG A 43 -14.84 -19.61 -12.40
N ASP A 44 -16.12 -19.81 -12.09
CA ASP A 44 -17.13 -20.21 -13.05
C ASP A 44 -17.32 -19.09 -14.09
N GLN A 45 -17.33 -17.81 -13.68
CA GLN A 45 -17.36 -16.69 -14.61
C GLN A 45 -16.11 -16.63 -15.49
N LEU A 46 -14.91 -16.86 -14.94
CA LEU A 46 -13.66 -16.87 -15.71
C LEU A 46 -13.56 -18.07 -16.67
N THR A 47 -14.28 -19.16 -16.40
CA THR A 47 -14.30 -20.38 -17.23
C THR A 47 -15.42 -20.33 -18.27
N ALA A 48 -16.59 -19.81 -17.88
CA ALA A 48 -17.78 -19.66 -18.74
C ALA A 48 -17.69 -18.43 -19.65
N ALA A 49 -17.02 -17.36 -19.21
CA ALA A 49 -16.41 -16.43 -20.14
C ALA A 49 -15.25 -17.18 -20.79
N SER A 50 -15.58 -18.05 -21.75
CA SER A 50 -14.62 -18.49 -22.75
C SER A 50 -14.03 -17.22 -23.30
N PHE A 51 -12.85 -16.82 -22.80
CA PHE A 51 -12.15 -15.59 -23.19
C PHE A 51 -12.16 -15.61 -24.70
N PRO A 52 -12.98 -14.79 -25.38
CA PRO A 52 -13.11 -14.97 -26.79
C PRO A 52 -11.75 -14.62 -27.37
N ILE A 53 -11.19 -15.58 -28.09
CA ILE A 53 -10.16 -15.43 -29.12
C ILE A 53 -10.62 -14.42 -30.23
N ALA A 54 -11.63 -13.58 -29.95
CA ALA A 54 -12.34 -12.73 -30.87
C ALA A 54 -13.00 -11.54 -30.14
N LEU A 55 -12.21 -10.70 -29.47
CA LEU A 55 -12.48 -9.26 -29.53
C LEU A 55 -11.45 -8.67 -30.48
N GLN A 56 -11.72 -8.90 -31.78
CA GLN A 56 -11.10 -8.14 -32.84
C GLN A 56 -11.26 -6.65 -32.53
N SER A 57 -10.12 -5.99 -32.49
CA SER A 57 -9.93 -4.56 -32.59
C SER A 57 -11.00 -3.88 -33.45
N THR A 58 -11.85 -3.08 -32.81
CA THR A 58 -12.45 -1.89 -33.43
C THR A 58 -12.06 -0.69 -32.58
N GLY A 59 -10.77 -0.37 -32.58
CA GLY A 59 -10.22 0.79 -31.89
C GLY A 59 -8.71 0.88 -32.13
N PRO A 60 -8.18 2.00 -32.67
CA PRO A 60 -6.78 2.10 -33.03
C PRO A 60 -5.92 2.39 -31.78
N LEU A 61 -5.37 1.36 -31.14
CA LEU A 61 -4.01 1.33 -30.59
C LEU A 61 -3.69 -0.09 -30.04
N PRO A 62 -2.63 -0.77 -30.51
CA PRO A 62 -2.14 -1.96 -29.84
C PRO A 62 -1.24 -1.56 -28.66
N THR A 63 -1.66 -1.86 -27.43
CA THR A 63 -0.71 -2.04 -26.31
C THR A 63 -0.35 -3.51 -26.23
N THR A 64 0.92 -3.79 -25.99
CA THR A 64 1.62 -5.10 -25.95
C THR A 64 1.09 -6.13 -24.94
N ASP A 65 -0.12 -5.94 -24.39
CA ASP A 65 -0.64 -6.71 -23.27
C ASP A 65 -1.44 -7.95 -23.70
N ASP A 66 -1.93 -8.03 -24.94
CA ASP A 66 -2.77 -9.13 -25.43
C ASP A 66 -2.02 -10.48 -25.46
N ASP A 67 -0.73 -10.43 -25.83
CA ASP A 67 0.21 -11.56 -25.83
C ASP A 67 0.44 -12.19 -24.45
N THR A 68 0.12 -11.48 -23.36
CA THR A 68 0.34 -11.99 -22.00
C THR A 68 -0.72 -12.99 -21.58
N LEU A 69 -1.96 -12.85 -22.07
CA LEU A 69 -3.07 -13.73 -21.71
C LEU A 69 -3.08 -15.02 -22.53
N SER A 70 -2.67 -14.99 -23.79
CA SER A 70 -2.57 -16.19 -24.63
C SER A 70 -1.57 -17.21 -24.09
N ARG A 71 -0.60 -16.75 -23.27
CA ARG A 71 0.44 -17.59 -22.65
C ARG A 71 0.09 -18.08 -21.24
N THR A 72 -0.98 -17.55 -20.63
CA THR A 72 -1.36 -17.83 -19.25
C THR A 72 -1.75 -19.30 -19.02
N GLY A 73 -2.31 -19.97 -20.05
CA GLY A 73 -2.83 -21.34 -19.95
C GLY A 73 -4.20 -21.40 -19.27
N ALA A 74 -4.68 -22.60 -18.96
CA ALA A 74 -5.98 -22.80 -18.31
C ALA A 74 -5.96 -22.40 -16.82
N LEU A 75 -7.12 -21.97 -16.30
CA LEU A 75 -7.30 -21.66 -14.87
C LEU A 75 -7.35 -22.97 -14.06
N GLN A 76 -6.40 -23.13 -13.14
CA GLN A 76 -6.30 -24.30 -12.26
C GLN A 76 -7.05 -24.10 -10.94
N SER A 77 -6.87 -22.94 -10.31
CA SER A 77 -7.49 -22.65 -9.01
C SER A 77 -7.86 -21.17 -8.85
N CYS A 78 -8.89 -20.92 -8.04
CA CYS A 78 -9.32 -19.59 -7.62
C CYS A 78 -9.63 -19.67 -6.13
N THR A 79 -8.87 -18.94 -5.31
CA THR A 79 -9.03 -18.93 -3.85
C THR A 79 -9.19 -17.51 -3.33
N TRP A 80 -10.01 -17.38 -2.28
CA TRP A 80 -10.24 -16.15 -1.55
C TRP A 80 -9.88 -16.43 -0.09
N GLU A 81 -8.86 -15.75 0.42
CA GLU A 81 -8.29 -15.99 1.74
C GLU A 81 -8.40 -14.72 2.60
N PRO A 82 -8.79 -14.82 3.88
CA PRO A 82 -8.82 -13.66 4.76
C PRO A 82 -7.40 -13.17 5.06
N ILE A 83 -7.22 -11.85 5.10
CA ILE A 83 -6.02 -11.19 5.63
C ILE A 83 -6.36 -10.79 7.07
N THR A 84 -5.71 -11.41 8.04
CA THR A 84 -6.04 -11.26 9.48
C THR A 84 -5.36 -10.06 10.14
N SER A 85 -4.21 -9.65 9.64
CA SER A 85 -3.47 -8.46 10.11
C SER A 85 -2.83 -7.78 8.89
N LEU A 86 -2.50 -6.50 8.98
CA LEU A 86 -1.64 -5.78 8.01
C LEU A 86 -0.30 -5.35 8.63
N SER A 87 -0.05 -5.77 9.88
CA SER A 87 1.25 -5.63 10.52
C SER A 87 2.26 -6.51 9.79
N PHE A 88 3.33 -5.89 9.29
CA PHE A 88 4.46 -6.63 8.73
C PHE A 88 5.47 -7.01 9.84
N SER A 89 5.31 -6.49 11.05
CA SER A 89 6.22 -6.72 12.18
C SER A 89 6.07 -8.12 12.79
N ASP A 90 4.90 -8.75 12.66
CA ASP A 90 4.64 -10.11 13.18
C ASP A 90 5.41 -11.19 12.41
N ILE A 91 6.03 -10.84 11.28
CA ILE A 91 6.80 -11.74 10.42
C ILE A 91 8.10 -12.22 11.12
N GLU A 92 8.57 -11.51 12.15
CA GLU A 92 9.81 -11.81 12.85
C GLU A 92 9.63 -12.74 14.08
N HIS A 93 8.43 -12.87 14.64
CA HIS A 93 8.20 -13.53 15.95
C HIS A 93 7.69 -14.99 15.88
N GLU A 94 7.37 -15.53 14.71
CA GLU A 94 6.83 -16.91 14.55
C GLU A 94 7.91 -18.00 14.41
N ARG A 95 9.08 -17.84 15.05
CA ARG A 95 10.11 -18.89 15.14
C ARG A 95 10.87 -18.88 16.46
N ASP A 96 10.22 -19.31 17.54
CA ASP A 96 10.90 -20.05 18.61
C ASP A 96 9.90 -20.83 19.50
N PRO A 97 9.50 -22.06 19.13
CA PRO A 97 8.76 -22.93 20.05
C PRO A 97 9.65 -23.79 20.97
N ASP A 98 10.98 -23.72 20.86
CA ASP A 98 11.88 -24.65 21.57
C ASP A 98 12.90 -23.93 22.47
N ASN A 99 12.43 -23.31 23.56
CA ASN A 99 13.31 -23.06 24.71
C ASN A 99 12.60 -23.25 26.05
N GLU A 100 11.89 -24.37 26.20
CA GLU A 100 11.68 -24.98 27.50
C GLU A 100 12.91 -25.83 27.84
N SER A 101 13.84 -25.29 28.64
CA SER A 101 14.60 -26.01 29.69
C SER A 101 15.84 -25.20 30.14
N GLN A 102 15.69 -24.38 31.18
CA GLN A 102 16.70 -24.37 32.26
C GLN A 102 16.18 -23.66 33.50
N ALA A 103 15.79 -24.49 34.48
CA ALA A 103 15.60 -24.08 35.85
C ALA A 103 16.94 -23.63 36.45
N SER A 104 16.97 -22.43 37.03
CA SER A 104 17.98 -22.06 38.03
C SER A 104 17.31 -21.29 39.16
N ASN A 105 17.51 -21.83 40.36
CA ASN A 105 16.93 -21.41 41.64
C ASN A 105 17.60 -20.14 42.18
N GLY A 106 16.82 -19.18 42.68
CA GLY A 106 17.30 -18.04 43.48
C GLY A 106 16.16 -17.25 44.13
N PRO A 107 16.31 -16.65 45.33
CA PRO A 107 15.29 -16.71 46.37
C PRO A 107 14.21 -15.61 46.35
N ARG A 108 13.05 -16.06 46.84
CA ARG A 108 11.80 -15.36 47.17
C ARG A 108 12.00 -13.98 47.80
N SER A 109 11.37 -12.97 47.19
CA SER A 109 10.90 -11.78 47.92
C SER A 109 9.40 -11.62 47.72
N ARG A 110 8.70 -11.48 48.86
CA ARG A 110 7.25 -11.42 48.98
C ARG A 110 6.73 -10.07 48.50
N ALA A 111 5.87 -10.05 47.49
CA ALA A 111 4.94 -8.95 47.28
C ALA A 111 3.64 -9.43 46.57
N ARG A 112 2.57 -9.45 47.37
CA ARG A 112 1.18 -9.13 47.01
C ARG A 112 0.57 -9.82 45.77
N THR A 113 -0.17 -10.89 46.03
CA THR A 113 -1.16 -11.51 45.15
C THR A 113 -2.24 -10.51 44.73
N GLN A 114 -2.05 -9.81 43.61
CA GLN A 114 -3.13 -9.27 42.81
C GLN A 114 -3.66 -10.39 41.91
N ARG A 115 -4.89 -10.82 42.22
CA ARG A 115 -5.64 -11.86 41.53
C ARG A 115 -6.10 -11.28 40.19
N SER A 116 -5.28 -11.42 39.15
CA SER A 116 -5.66 -11.07 37.78
C SER A 116 -6.81 -11.97 37.34
N ALA A 117 -7.96 -11.37 37.11
CA ALA A 117 -9.12 -12.04 36.53
C ALA A 117 -8.79 -12.52 35.10
N PRO A 118 -9.30 -13.68 34.66
CA PRO A 118 -9.08 -14.15 33.30
C PRO A 118 -9.72 -13.16 32.33
N ALA A 119 -8.91 -12.58 31.45
CA ALA A 119 -9.40 -11.78 30.34
C ALA A 119 -10.28 -12.68 29.47
N LEU A 120 -11.60 -12.44 29.54
CA LEU A 120 -12.57 -13.06 28.66
C LEU A 120 -12.25 -12.58 27.24
N HIS A 121 -11.85 -13.51 26.38
CA HIS A 121 -11.65 -13.28 24.96
C HIS A 121 -12.92 -12.69 24.34
N THR A 122 -12.88 -11.42 23.95
CA THR A 122 -13.80 -10.85 22.96
C THR A 122 -13.24 -11.15 21.57
N PRO A 123 -13.89 -11.98 20.74
CA PRO A 123 -13.47 -12.19 19.37
C PRO A 123 -14.00 -11.05 18.51
N SER A 124 -13.29 -9.93 18.52
CA SER A 124 -13.43 -8.89 17.50
C SER A 124 -12.11 -8.79 16.74
N GLN A 125 -11.65 -9.92 16.18
CA GLN A 125 -10.71 -9.88 15.06
C GLN A 125 -11.52 -9.40 13.85
N GLU A 126 -11.61 -8.10 13.66
CA GLU A 126 -12.02 -7.52 12.38
C GLU A 126 -10.88 -7.83 11.39
N GLY A 127 -11.13 -8.70 10.40
CA GLY A 127 -10.12 -9.03 9.41
C GLY A 127 -9.76 -7.78 8.58
N SER A 128 -8.49 -7.65 8.24
CA SER A 128 -7.91 -6.51 7.53
C SER A 128 -8.19 -6.49 6.04
N GLY A 129 -8.65 -7.60 5.49
CA GLY A 129 -8.86 -7.71 4.05
C GLY A 129 -9.09 -9.11 3.53
N ILE A 130 -9.10 -9.22 2.21
CA ILE A 130 -9.30 -10.46 1.45
C ILE A 130 -8.24 -10.52 0.35
N LEU A 131 -7.47 -11.61 0.31
CA LEU A 131 -6.55 -11.93 -0.76
C LEU A 131 -7.23 -12.86 -1.76
N VAL A 132 -7.29 -12.47 -3.02
CA VAL A 132 -7.76 -13.28 -4.13
C VAL A 132 -6.57 -13.79 -4.92
N LYS A 133 -6.47 -15.10 -5.09
CA LYS A 133 -5.41 -15.76 -5.87
C LYS A 133 -6.03 -16.53 -7.02
N LEU A 134 -5.53 -16.29 -8.24
CA LEU A 134 -5.89 -17.01 -9.44
C LEU A 134 -4.64 -17.73 -9.94
N GLU A 135 -4.65 -19.06 -9.89
CA GLU A 135 -3.57 -19.90 -10.37
C GLU A 135 -3.95 -20.45 -11.74
N TYR A 136 -3.18 -20.07 -12.74
CA TYR A 136 -3.21 -20.64 -14.08
C TYR A 136 -1.98 -21.52 -14.28
N GLU A 137 -1.98 -22.32 -15.35
CA GLU A 137 -0.88 -23.23 -15.67
C GLU A 137 0.49 -22.54 -15.70
N ASN A 138 0.58 -21.36 -16.31
CA ASN A 138 1.86 -20.66 -16.52
C ASN A 138 1.99 -19.36 -15.73
N ALA A 139 0.98 -18.99 -14.93
CA ALA A 139 0.99 -17.73 -14.20
C ALA A 139 0.14 -17.76 -12.93
N THR A 140 0.59 -17.02 -11.91
CA THR A 140 -0.22 -16.72 -10.73
C THR A 140 -0.53 -15.23 -10.68
N TYR A 141 -1.81 -14.93 -10.61
CA TYR A 141 -2.35 -13.59 -10.52
C TYR A 141 -2.94 -13.37 -9.12
N LYS A 142 -2.80 -12.15 -8.60
CA LYS A 142 -3.25 -11.81 -7.24
C LYS A 142 -4.03 -10.51 -7.24
N ALA A 143 -5.01 -10.41 -6.34
CA ALA A 143 -5.64 -9.17 -5.94
C ALA A 143 -5.83 -9.14 -4.43
N ALA A 144 -5.85 -7.96 -3.83
CA ALA A 144 -6.11 -7.78 -2.41
C ALA A 144 -7.13 -6.66 -2.18
N LEU A 145 -8.17 -6.94 -1.40
CA LEU A 145 -9.14 -5.97 -0.92
C LEU A 145 -8.81 -5.66 0.52
N LEU A 146 -8.51 -4.40 0.85
CA LEU A 146 -7.94 -4.02 2.15
C LEU A 146 -8.80 -2.98 2.88
N SER A 147 -8.75 -3.01 4.21
CA SER A 147 -9.34 -2.04 5.13
C SER A 147 -8.34 -1.64 6.23
N LEU A 148 -8.55 -0.46 6.79
CA LEU A 148 -7.71 0.11 7.85
C LEU A 148 -7.92 -0.53 9.23
N SER A 149 -9.00 -1.32 9.44
CA SER A 149 -9.46 -1.82 10.76
C SER A 149 -8.43 -2.61 11.59
N SER A 150 -7.30 -3.02 11.03
CA SER A 150 -6.30 -3.85 11.75
C SER A 150 -4.93 -3.22 11.91
N LEU A 151 -4.71 -1.97 11.47
CA LEU A 151 -3.40 -1.34 11.59
C LEU A 151 -3.26 -0.74 12.99
N PRO A 152 -2.17 -1.00 13.72
CA PRO A 152 -1.95 -0.39 15.02
C PRO A 152 -1.96 1.12 14.85
N ALA A 153 -2.92 1.78 15.48
CA ALA A 153 -3.00 3.23 15.47
C ALA A 153 -1.70 3.79 16.08
N ILE A 154 -0.87 4.42 15.25
CA ILE A 154 0.14 5.37 15.75
C ILE A 154 -0.66 6.41 16.54
N GLN A 155 -0.39 6.52 17.84
CA GLN A 155 -1.08 7.41 18.75
C GLN A 155 -0.79 8.88 18.38
N THR A 156 -1.49 9.40 17.38
CA THR A 156 -1.80 10.82 17.33
C THR A 156 -3.05 11.02 18.18
N GLU A 157 -2.83 11.51 19.40
CA GLU A 157 -3.88 12.09 20.23
C GLU A 157 -4.53 13.25 19.46
N THR A 158 -5.62 12.98 18.77
CA THR A 158 -6.56 14.03 18.36
C THR A 158 -7.96 13.45 18.23
N ALA A 159 -8.74 13.71 19.29
CA ALA A 159 -10.19 13.72 19.34
C ALA A 159 -10.94 12.54 18.69
N THR A 160 -11.36 11.60 19.53
CA THR A 160 -12.46 10.67 19.25
C THR A 160 -13.73 11.41 18.79
N PRO A 161 -14.29 11.14 17.60
CA PRO A 161 -15.67 11.51 17.34
C PRO A 161 -16.56 10.46 18.00
N LYS A 162 -17.35 10.90 18.99
CA LYS A 162 -18.40 10.13 19.65
C LYS A 162 -19.26 9.36 18.63
N PRO A 163 -19.75 8.15 18.96
CA PRO A 163 -20.67 7.41 18.10
C PRO A 163 -21.94 8.23 17.92
N ARG A 164 -22.14 8.76 16.71
CA ARG A 164 -23.39 9.43 16.36
C ARG A 164 -24.52 8.41 16.44
N THR A 165 -25.48 8.69 17.31
CA THR A 165 -26.76 8.00 17.44
C THR A 165 -27.40 7.86 16.04
N ARG A 166 -27.41 6.63 15.52
CA ARG A 166 -28.04 6.28 14.24
C ARG A 166 -29.53 6.59 14.33
N THR A 167 -29.99 7.53 13.53
CA THR A 167 -31.42 7.75 13.30
C THR A 167 -32.00 6.54 12.58
N ARG A 168 -33.09 6.07 13.15
CA ARG A 168 -33.92 4.90 12.86
C ARG A 168 -34.47 4.92 11.42
N SER A 169 -33.66 4.51 10.43
CA SER A 169 -34.13 4.11 9.09
C SER A 169 -33.11 3.26 8.30
N GLN A 170 -32.18 2.56 8.97
CA GLN A 170 -31.32 1.58 8.30
C GLN A 170 -32.04 0.25 8.17
N THR A 171 -32.63 -0.01 7.01
CA THR A 171 -32.68 -1.36 6.46
C THR A 171 -31.29 -1.98 6.61
N GLN A 172 -31.21 -3.16 7.22
CA GLN A 172 -29.96 -3.90 7.46
C GLN A 172 -29.26 -4.17 6.11
N THR A 173 -28.40 -3.25 5.69
CA THR A 173 -27.57 -3.43 4.50
C THR A 173 -26.30 -4.12 4.96
N HIS A 174 -26.23 -5.44 4.75
CA HIS A 174 -25.00 -6.20 4.98
C HIS A 174 -23.99 -5.77 3.92
N ALA A 175 -23.15 -4.80 4.28
CA ALA A 175 -22.12 -4.24 3.43
C ALA A 175 -20.78 -4.30 4.14
N THR A 176 -19.76 -4.77 3.43
CA THR A 176 -18.38 -4.80 3.93
C THR A 176 -17.60 -3.66 3.30
N HIS A 177 -16.92 -2.85 4.12
CA HIS A 177 -16.10 -1.73 3.65
C HIS A 177 -14.63 -2.14 3.49
N LEU A 178 -14.17 -2.27 2.24
CA LEU A 178 -12.78 -2.58 1.86
C LEU A 178 -12.32 -1.55 0.80
N PRO A 179 -11.97 -0.32 1.21
CA PRO A 179 -11.85 0.83 0.31
C PRO A 179 -10.74 0.71 -0.74
N LEU A 180 -9.74 -0.16 -0.54
CA LEU A 180 -8.59 -0.27 -1.43
C LEU A 180 -8.51 -1.65 -2.09
N LEU A 181 -8.48 -1.66 -3.41
CA LEU A 181 -8.24 -2.83 -4.24
C LEU A 181 -6.86 -2.74 -4.91
N LEU A 182 -6.02 -3.72 -4.63
CA LEU A 182 -4.73 -3.93 -5.28
C LEU A 182 -4.89 -5.05 -6.30
N THR A 183 -4.45 -4.85 -7.54
CA THR A 183 -4.49 -5.87 -8.59
C THR A 183 -3.14 -6.06 -9.26
N ARG A 184 -2.74 -7.33 -9.41
CA ARG A 184 -1.61 -7.78 -10.23
C ARG A 184 -2.15 -8.61 -11.38
N PHE A 185 -3.00 -7.99 -12.21
CA PHE A 185 -3.73 -8.63 -13.32
C PHE A 185 -3.37 -7.95 -14.66
N PRO A 186 -3.28 -8.70 -15.78
CA PRO A 186 -3.34 -8.14 -17.12
C PRO A 186 -4.63 -7.35 -17.32
N ALA A 187 -4.63 -6.39 -18.25
CA ALA A 187 -5.76 -5.46 -18.40
C ALA A 187 -7.12 -6.15 -18.63
N PRO A 188 -7.25 -7.17 -19.51
CA PRO A 188 -8.54 -7.82 -19.71
C PRO A 188 -9.01 -8.63 -18.48
N LEU A 189 -8.12 -9.36 -17.81
CA LEU A 189 -8.46 -10.09 -16.58
C LEU A 189 -8.90 -9.12 -15.47
N ARG A 190 -8.23 -7.96 -15.37
CA ARG A 190 -8.62 -6.91 -14.43
C ARG A 190 -10.03 -6.39 -14.71
N GLN A 191 -10.36 -6.16 -15.98
CA GLN A 191 -11.69 -5.70 -16.37
C GLN A 191 -12.77 -6.72 -16.02
N THR A 192 -12.52 -8.01 -16.26
CA THR A 192 -13.45 -9.08 -15.87
C THR A 192 -13.62 -9.14 -14.35
N PHE A 193 -12.53 -9.05 -13.58
CA PHE A 193 -12.60 -9.05 -12.12
C PHE A 193 -13.36 -7.84 -11.56
N VAL A 194 -13.11 -6.64 -12.09
CA VAL A 194 -13.84 -5.42 -11.72
C VAL A 194 -15.32 -5.55 -12.05
N SER A 195 -15.65 -6.07 -13.23
CA SER A 195 -17.05 -6.32 -13.65
C SER A 195 -17.74 -7.36 -12.75
N PHE A 196 -17.03 -8.41 -12.36
CA PHE A 196 -17.52 -9.39 -11.39
C PHE A 196 -17.83 -8.74 -10.04
N LEU A 197 -16.91 -7.91 -9.51
CA LEU A 197 -17.12 -7.21 -8.25
C LEU A 197 -18.36 -6.32 -8.34
N SER A 198 -18.44 -5.47 -9.37
CA SER A 198 -19.56 -4.54 -9.54
C SER A 198 -20.91 -5.24 -9.71
N SER A 199 -20.98 -6.32 -10.49
CA SER A 199 -22.23 -7.06 -10.70
C SER A 199 -22.64 -7.93 -9.51
N THR A 200 -21.68 -8.45 -8.75
CA THR A 200 -21.95 -9.34 -7.61
C THR A 200 -22.26 -8.57 -6.33
N PHE A 201 -21.57 -7.46 -6.09
CA PHE A 201 -21.62 -6.72 -4.83
C PHE A 201 -22.21 -5.31 -4.93
N ASP A 202 -22.72 -4.90 -6.10
CA ASP A 202 -23.17 -3.52 -6.34
C ASP A 202 -22.14 -2.49 -5.84
N THR A 203 -20.89 -2.71 -6.24
CA THR A 203 -19.73 -1.89 -5.84
C THR A 203 -19.15 -1.15 -7.05
N TYR A 204 -18.70 0.07 -6.81
CA TYR A 204 -18.01 0.88 -7.79
C TYR A 204 -16.50 0.77 -7.61
N CYS A 205 -15.80 0.39 -8.68
CA CYS A 205 -14.35 0.33 -8.73
C CYS A 205 -13.82 1.52 -9.55
N SER A 206 -12.91 2.33 -9.01
CA SER A 206 -12.27 3.42 -9.77
C SER A 206 -10.76 3.42 -9.59
N PRO A 207 -9.95 3.78 -10.61
CA PRO A 207 -8.50 3.89 -10.45
C PRO A 207 -8.13 4.90 -9.35
N LEU A 208 -7.22 4.53 -8.45
CA LEU A 208 -6.76 5.44 -7.40
C LEU A 208 -5.68 6.36 -7.94
N ARG A 209 -6.03 7.64 -8.19
CA ARG A 209 -5.07 8.67 -8.60
C ARG A 209 -4.42 9.29 -7.37
N LEU A 210 -3.09 9.31 -7.35
CA LEU A 210 -2.31 9.87 -6.25
C LEU A 210 -1.78 11.25 -6.66
N PRO A 211 -2.20 12.33 -5.97
CA PRO A 211 -1.69 13.67 -6.23
C PRO A 211 -0.18 13.79 -5.96
N SER A 212 0.50 14.70 -6.66
CA SER A 212 1.95 14.96 -6.45
C SER A 212 2.31 15.23 -5.00
N ARG A 213 1.48 16.02 -4.29
CA ARG A 213 1.65 16.27 -2.84
C ARG A 213 1.69 14.97 -2.03
N PHE A 214 0.79 14.02 -2.32
CA PHE A 214 0.71 12.76 -1.59
C PHE A 214 1.94 11.89 -1.87
N ILE A 215 2.41 11.86 -3.13
CA ILE A 215 3.61 11.12 -3.51
C ILE A 215 4.83 11.72 -2.80
N GLY A 216 4.93 13.04 -2.70
CA GLY A 216 6.00 13.72 -1.97
C GLY A 216 5.95 13.42 -0.47
N THR A 217 4.78 13.56 0.15
CA THR A 217 4.57 13.20 1.56
C THR A 217 4.92 11.74 1.85
N ALA A 218 4.58 10.81 0.95
CA ALA A 218 4.92 9.40 1.11
C ALA A 218 6.44 9.15 1.23
N LEU A 219 7.26 9.87 0.46
CA LEU A 219 8.72 9.78 0.60
C LEU A 219 9.19 10.35 1.93
N ASN A 220 8.68 11.52 2.34
CA ASN A 220 9.05 12.14 3.61
C ASN A 220 8.64 11.27 4.79
N THR A 221 7.41 10.74 4.80
CA THR A 221 6.93 9.79 5.81
C THR A 221 7.83 8.55 5.88
N CYS A 222 8.23 8.01 4.72
CA CYS A 222 9.15 6.88 4.66
C CYS A 222 10.52 7.22 5.29
N ILE A 223 11.12 8.34 4.90
CA ILE A 223 12.41 8.79 5.44
C ILE A 223 12.32 9.06 6.94
N ASN A 224 11.30 9.81 7.39
CA ASN A 224 11.07 10.12 8.81
C ASN A 224 10.86 8.85 9.63
N THR A 225 10.20 7.85 9.06
CA THR A 225 10.05 6.53 9.68
C THR A 225 11.40 5.85 9.90
N LEU A 226 12.28 5.90 8.90
CA LEU A 226 13.60 5.28 8.97
C LEU A 226 14.56 6.03 9.90
N THR A 227 14.40 7.36 10.04
CA THR A 227 15.26 8.20 10.88
C THR A 227 14.80 8.28 12.34
N SER A 228 13.49 8.18 12.61
CA SER A 228 12.92 8.34 13.95
C SER A 228 13.29 7.23 14.93
N GLU A 229 13.54 6.02 14.45
CA GLU A 229 13.80 4.86 15.32
C GLU A 229 15.28 4.56 15.53
N ASP A 230 16.17 5.26 14.83
CA ASP A 230 17.60 4.99 14.87
C ASP A 230 18.37 6.23 15.34
N GLY A 231 19.15 6.09 16.41
CA GLY A 231 20.07 7.13 16.90
C GLY A 231 21.16 7.51 15.88
N SER A 232 21.27 6.75 14.79
CA SER A 232 22.12 6.96 13.62
C SER A 232 21.30 7.10 12.31
N GLY A 233 20.10 7.69 12.40
CA GLY A 233 19.02 7.65 11.39
C GLY A 233 19.36 7.91 9.92
N SER A 234 20.35 8.76 9.61
CA SER A 234 20.67 9.09 8.20
C SER A 234 21.33 7.94 7.45
N ILE A 235 22.20 7.15 8.10
CA ILE A 235 22.95 6.07 7.43
C ILE A 235 21.99 4.94 7.04
N THR A 236 21.15 4.51 7.98
CA THR A 236 20.17 3.44 7.79
C THR A 236 19.13 3.78 6.73
N ALA A 237 18.67 5.04 6.69
CA ALA A 237 17.79 5.52 5.64
C ALA A 237 18.42 5.41 4.24
N VAL A 238 19.70 5.76 4.09
CA VAL A 238 20.44 5.62 2.80
C VAL A 238 20.59 4.16 2.38
N GLU A 239 20.80 3.23 3.32
CA GLU A 239 20.92 1.80 3.01
C GLU A 239 19.62 1.19 2.46
N ILE A 240 18.47 1.63 2.98
CA ILE A 240 17.15 1.13 2.59
C ILE A 240 16.64 1.85 1.32
N VAL A 241 16.74 3.18 1.27
CA VAL A 241 16.31 3.99 0.12
C VAL A 241 17.21 3.77 -1.09
N LYS A 242 18.51 3.48 -0.88
CA LYS A 242 19.51 3.28 -1.94
C LYS A 242 19.57 4.48 -2.90
N GLU A 243 18.98 4.36 -4.07
CA GLU A 243 18.92 5.38 -5.12
C GLU A 243 17.51 5.95 -5.20
N LEU A 244 17.39 7.26 -5.46
CA LEU A 244 16.10 7.94 -5.57
C LEU A 244 15.86 8.36 -7.02
N HIS A 245 14.79 7.83 -7.62
CA HIS A 245 14.30 8.23 -8.94
C HIS A 245 12.99 9.00 -8.82
N LEU A 246 12.97 10.20 -9.39
CA LEU A 246 11.80 11.05 -9.51
C LEU A 246 11.42 11.18 -10.98
N THR A 247 10.14 10.95 -11.30
CA THR A 247 9.61 11.26 -12.63
C THR A 247 8.68 12.45 -12.51
N LEU A 248 9.06 13.54 -13.18
CA LEU A 248 8.22 14.71 -13.37
C LEU A 248 7.44 14.56 -14.67
N SER A 249 6.20 15.02 -14.67
CA SER A 249 5.33 15.08 -15.85
C SER A 249 4.98 16.52 -16.18
N PHE A 250 4.91 16.82 -17.47
CA PHE A 250 4.58 18.14 -17.98
C PHE A 250 3.30 18.04 -18.82
N PRO A 251 2.37 18.99 -18.67
CA PRO A 251 1.18 19.03 -19.48
C PRO A 251 1.54 19.55 -20.86
N ALA A 252 0.85 19.03 -21.88
CA ALA A 252 1.13 19.34 -23.29
C ALA A 252 1.04 20.84 -23.62
N PHE A 253 0.24 21.62 -22.88
CA PHE A 253 0.14 23.06 -23.10
C PHE A 253 1.34 23.84 -22.55
N ALA A 254 2.08 23.30 -21.56
CA ALA A 254 3.25 23.95 -20.99
C ALA A 254 4.54 23.48 -21.67
N ALA A 255 4.60 22.19 -22.03
CA ALA A 255 5.71 21.61 -22.78
C ALA A 255 5.16 20.52 -23.73
N PRO A 256 4.83 20.86 -25.00
CA PRO A 256 4.23 19.91 -25.93
C PRO A 256 5.16 18.75 -26.29
N ASP A 257 6.47 19.04 -26.39
CA ASP A 257 7.48 18.08 -26.82
C ASP A 257 8.13 17.31 -25.66
N LEU A 258 8.05 17.85 -24.42
CA LEU A 258 8.62 17.23 -23.23
C LEU A 258 7.50 16.68 -22.35
N ARG A 259 7.20 15.38 -22.44
CA ARG A 259 6.14 14.76 -21.62
C ARG A 259 6.59 14.47 -20.19
N THR A 260 7.83 14.04 -20.03
CA THR A 260 8.38 13.57 -18.75
C THR A 260 9.86 13.91 -18.62
N LEU A 261 10.29 14.21 -17.39
CA LEU A 261 11.70 14.36 -17.02
C LEU A 261 12.01 13.40 -15.87
N ASN A 262 13.07 12.60 -16.00
CA ASN A 262 13.54 11.72 -14.94
C ASN A 262 14.74 12.35 -14.25
N ILE A 263 14.68 12.45 -12.93
CA ILE A 263 15.76 12.92 -12.07
C ILE A 263 16.18 11.75 -11.22
N THR A 264 17.48 11.45 -11.23
CA THR A 264 18.06 10.35 -10.48
C THR A 264 19.07 10.92 -9.49
N VAL A 265 18.90 10.62 -8.22
CA VAL A 265 19.84 10.96 -7.14
C VAL A 265 20.54 9.68 -6.71
N PRO A 266 21.84 9.53 -7.04
CA PRO A 266 22.64 8.38 -6.63
C PRO A 266 22.73 8.23 -5.12
N ARG A 267 22.97 7.00 -4.66
CA ARG A 267 23.08 6.67 -3.23
C ARG A 267 24.14 7.49 -2.51
N GLU A 268 25.26 7.74 -3.18
CA GLU A 268 26.41 8.46 -2.64
C GLU A 268 26.07 9.93 -2.33
N SER A 269 25.15 10.52 -3.10
CA SER A 269 24.69 11.90 -2.91
C SER A 269 23.52 12.01 -1.94
N LEU A 270 22.73 10.94 -1.78
CA LEU A 270 21.52 10.94 -0.96
C LEU A 270 21.80 11.26 0.52
N SER A 271 22.93 10.80 1.06
CA SER A 271 23.35 11.10 2.43
C SER A 271 23.54 12.61 2.67
N GLY A 272 24.05 13.33 1.68
CA GLY A 272 24.19 14.79 1.72
C GLY A 272 22.85 15.51 1.77
N PHE A 273 21.87 15.06 0.98
CA PHE A 273 20.51 15.64 1.00
C PHE A 273 19.76 15.35 2.30
N LEU A 274 19.90 14.13 2.85
CA LEU A 274 19.33 13.75 4.14
C LEU A 274 19.97 14.51 5.31
N GLY A 275 21.29 14.71 5.26
CA GLY A 275 22.03 15.46 6.27
C GLY A 275 21.76 16.97 6.23
N ALA A 276 21.66 17.56 5.04
CA ALA A 276 21.38 18.98 4.87
C ALA A 276 19.99 19.39 5.37
N GLY A 277 19.02 18.46 5.32
CA GLY A 277 17.67 18.68 5.87
C GLY A 277 17.59 18.72 7.39
N ASN A 278 18.66 18.38 8.13
CA ASN A 278 18.67 18.27 9.59
C ASN A 278 19.32 19.46 10.31
N ASN A 279 19.51 20.59 9.63
CA ASN A 279 20.13 21.79 10.19
C ASN A 279 19.18 22.55 11.16
N GLY A 280 18.98 22.00 12.36
CA GLY A 280 18.92 22.77 13.60
C GLY A 280 17.58 23.31 14.12
N ASP A 281 16.46 23.15 13.42
CA ASP A 281 15.17 23.68 13.91
C ASP A 281 14.06 22.64 13.88
N GLY A 282 14.20 21.54 14.64
CA GLY A 282 13.13 20.60 15.07
C GLY A 282 12.10 20.11 14.03
N SER A 283 12.31 20.40 12.76
CA SER A 283 11.37 20.25 11.65
C SER A 283 11.81 19.06 10.84
N GLU A 284 10.86 18.20 10.53
CA GLU A 284 11.07 16.97 9.78
C GLU A 284 11.91 17.23 8.52
N SER A 285 12.90 16.36 8.28
CA SER A 285 13.80 16.49 7.14
C SER A 285 13.03 16.35 5.82
N ASP A 286 12.79 17.47 5.14
CA ASP A 286 12.12 17.47 3.83
C ASP A 286 13.16 17.39 2.71
N VAL A 287 13.52 16.15 2.33
CA VAL A 287 14.50 15.89 1.26
C VAL A 287 14.06 16.50 -0.06
N LEU A 288 12.75 16.56 -0.32
CA LEU A 288 12.22 17.14 -1.55
C LEU A 288 12.37 18.65 -1.59
N ALA A 289 12.28 19.33 -0.44
CA ALA A 289 12.57 20.77 -0.35
C ALA A 289 14.04 21.07 -0.65
N VAL A 290 14.97 20.31 -0.06
CA VAL A 290 16.41 20.45 -0.31
C VAL A 290 16.73 20.19 -1.78
N LEU A 291 16.15 19.14 -2.36
CA LEU A 291 16.34 18.83 -3.78
C LEU A 291 15.75 19.92 -4.67
N SER A 292 14.58 20.46 -4.34
CA SER A 292 13.98 21.57 -5.10
C SER A 292 14.89 22.79 -5.11
N ALA A 293 15.47 23.16 -3.97
CA ALA A 293 16.44 24.25 -3.86
C ALA A 293 17.72 23.97 -4.67
N TYR A 294 18.24 22.74 -4.62
CA TYR A 294 19.40 22.33 -5.40
C TYR A 294 19.17 22.43 -6.91
N LEU A 295 18.00 22.00 -7.40
CA LEU A 295 17.63 22.11 -8.81
C LEU A 295 17.43 23.57 -9.25
N GLU A 296 16.90 24.42 -8.38
CA GLU A 296 16.75 25.84 -8.65
C GLU A 296 18.12 26.54 -8.71
N GLU A 297 19.01 26.27 -7.75
CA GLU A 297 20.34 26.88 -7.68
C GLU A 297 21.26 26.44 -8.82
N HIS A 298 21.32 25.13 -9.10
CA HIS A 298 22.33 24.59 -10.02
C HIS A 298 21.81 24.36 -11.45
N LEU A 299 20.50 24.20 -11.64
CA LEU A 299 19.91 23.92 -12.95
C LEU A 299 18.90 24.98 -13.39
N ALA A 300 18.70 26.05 -12.60
CA ALA A 300 17.69 27.08 -12.85
C ALA A 300 16.27 26.50 -13.02
N MET A 301 16.00 25.34 -12.41
CA MET A 301 14.73 24.65 -12.50
C MET A 301 13.91 24.87 -11.24
N LYS A 302 12.87 25.70 -11.37
CA LYS A 302 11.95 25.99 -10.28
C LYS A 302 10.80 24.98 -10.27
N PHE A 303 10.88 23.96 -9.43
CA PHE A 303 9.81 22.98 -9.19
C PHE A 303 9.42 22.97 -7.71
N ASP A 304 8.13 22.87 -7.42
CA ASP A 304 7.68 22.51 -6.07
C ASP A 304 7.46 20.99 -5.99
N LEU A 305 8.45 20.27 -5.48
CA LEU A 305 8.35 18.82 -5.27
C LEU A 305 7.61 18.46 -3.97
N THR A 306 7.49 19.41 -3.04
CA THR A 306 6.85 19.19 -1.73
C THR A 306 5.33 19.23 -1.83
N GLY A 307 4.80 19.95 -2.82
CA GLY A 307 3.36 20.15 -3.00
C GLY A 307 2.70 20.87 -1.81
N ARG A 308 3.50 21.58 -1.00
CA ARG A 308 3.08 22.28 0.23
C ARG A 308 2.54 23.68 -0.06
N LYS A 309 2.78 24.24 -1.25
CA LYS A 309 2.20 25.52 -1.64
C LYS A 309 0.69 25.37 -1.90
N THR A 310 -0.10 25.86 -0.95
CA THR A 310 -1.56 25.95 -1.03
C THR A 310 -2.04 27.18 -1.81
N GLU A 311 -1.16 28.14 -2.10
CA GLU A 311 -1.54 29.29 -2.89
C GLU A 311 -1.37 29.00 -4.39
N PRO A 312 -2.43 29.19 -5.20
CA PRO A 312 -2.27 29.25 -6.64
C PRO A 312 -1.38 30.45 -6.93
N THR A 313 -0.09 30.20 -7.18
CA THR A 313 0.80 31.24 -7.68
C THR A 313 0.13 31.83 -8.91
N LEU A 314 -0.15 33.14 -8.84
CA LEU A 314 -0.81 33.91 -9.88
C LEU A 314 -0.18 33.58 -11.24
N LYS A 315 -0.99 33.02 -12.13
CA LYS A 315 -0.70 32.75 -13.55
C LYS A 315 0.52 31.84 -13.81
N GLY A 316 0.26 30.53 -13.87
CA GLY A 316 0.98 29.65 -14.82
C GLY A 316 2.34 29.10 -14.39
N GLN A 317 2.65 28.99 -13.10
CA GLN A 317 3.95 28.48 -12.65
C GLN A 317 3.96 27.02 -12.14
N ASP A 318 2.82 26.40 -11.81
CA ASP A 318 2.77 24.98 -11.40
C ASP A 318 2.15 24.09 -12.49
N HIS A 319 2.88 23.98 -13.59
CA HIS A 319 2.52 23.03 -14.65
C HIS A 319 3.18 21.67 -14.44
N VAL A 320 4.31 21.63 -13.75
CA VAL A 320 5.07 20.38 -13.54
C VAL A 320 4.50 19.62 -12.36
N ARG A 321 4.33 18.31 -12.52
CA ARG A 321 3.77 17.43 -11.49
C ARG A 321 4.71 16.28 -11.22
N LEU A 322 5.02 16.04 -9.95
CA LEU A 322 5.66 14.81 -9.53
C LEU A 322 4.70 13.64 -9.82
N ALA A 323 5.08 12.80 -10.78
CA ALA A 323 4.24 11.71 -11.29
C ALA A 323 4.62 10.36 -10.69
N ARG A 324 5.86 10.18 -10.26
CA ARG A 324 6.34 8.93 -9.67
C ARG A 324 7.58 9.14 -8.81
N ILE A 325 7.67 8.37 -7.73
CA ILE A 325 8.88 8.14 -6.95
C ILE A 325 9.21 6.65 -7.00
N ALA A 326 10.48 6.33 -7.18
CA ALA A 326 11.00 4.98 -7.00
C ALA A 326 12.30 5.02 -6.21
N CYS A 327 12.39 4.17 -5.19
CA CYS A 327 13.59 3.96 -4.41
C CYS A 327 13.69 2.48 -3.99
N GLY A 328 14.76 2.14 -3.26
CA GLY A 328 15.01 0.80 -2.74
C GLY A 328 13.91 0.27 -1.83
N GLY A 329 13.17 1.13 -1.12
CA GLY A 329 12.09 0.73 -0.21
C GLY A 329 10.71 0.67 -0.85
N PHE A 330 10.43 1.48 -1.88
CA PHE A 330 9.12 1.45 -2.54
C PHE A 330 9.12 2.10 -3.94
N VAL A 331 8.06 1.85 -4.69
CA VAL A 331 7.71 2.55 -5.92
C VAL A 331 6.27 3.04 -5.81
N LEU A 332 6.04 4.31 -6.04
CA LEU A 332 4.72 4.93 -5.99
C LEU A 332 4.49 5.85 -7.20
N GLY A 333 3.44 5.58 -7.97
CA GLY A 333 3.05 6.36 -9.15
C GLY A 333 1.69 7.04 -8.98
N GLY A 334 1.57 8.25 -9.53
CA GLY A 334 0.33 9.04 -9.57
C GLY A 334 -0.80 8.38 -10.36
N ASP A 335 -0.45 7.41 -11.20
CA ASP A 335 -1.37 6.54 -11.93
C ASP A 335 -1.91 5.36 -11.12
N GLY A 336 -1.58 5.28 -9.82
CA GLY A 336 -2.03 4.21 -8.93
C GLY A 336 -1.15 2.97 -9.02
N LYS A 337 0.13 3.11 -9.32
CA LYS A 337 1.10 2.00 -9.26
C LYS A 337 1.81 1.99 -7.92
N LEU A 338 1.90 0.82 -7.30
CA LEU A 338 2.56 0.62 -6.01
C LEU A 338 3.46 -0.61 -6.04
N LYS A 339 4.66 -0.52 -5.46
CA LYS A 339 5.48 -1.67 -5.07
C LYS A 339 6.09 -1.37 -3.72
N LEU A 340 5.87 -2.23 -2.74
CA LEU A 340 6.54 -2.17 -1.44
C LEU A 340 7.72 -3.16 -1.46
N VAL A 341 8.88 -2.77 -0.95
CA VAL A 341 10.10 -3.57 -1.02
C VAL A 341 10.67 -3.75 0.37
N ALA A 342 10.73 -5.00 0.82
CA ALA A 342 11.35 -5.40 2.07
C ALA A 342 11.78 -6.88 1.95
N SER A 343 12.77 -7.30 2.73
CA SER A 343 13.22 -8.69 2.73
C SER A 343 12.21 -9.56 3.49
N THR A 344 11.77 -10.63 2.86
CA THR A 344 11.04 -11.69 3.56
C THR A 344 12.05 -12.64 4.19
N PRO A 345 11.86 -13.16 5.42
CA PRO A 345 12.88 -13.89 6.20
C PRO A 345 13.26 -15.30 5.65
N ALA A 346 13.03 -15.56 4.36
CA ALA A 346 13.41 -16.79 3.69
C ALA A 346 14.85 -16.71 3.17
N GLY A 347 15.81 -16.85 4.08
CA GLY A 347 17.18 -17.26 3.78
C GLY A 347 18.21 -16.15 3.69
N ASP A 348 18.94 -15.92 4.79
CA ASP A 348 20.40 -15.94 4.71
C ASP A 348 21.01 -16.27 6.08
N ASN A 349 21.97 -17.18 6.08
CA ASN A 349 22.68 -17.69 7.25
C ASN A 349 24.01 -16.94 7.32
N GLY A 350 24.19 -16.08 8.32
CA GLY A 350 25.50 -15.44 8.55
C GLY A 350 25.47 -14.37 9.63
N ASP A 351 26.56 -14.27 10.37
CA ASP A 351 26.82 -13.42 11.54
C ASP A 351 26.70 -11.89 11.29
N SER A 352 26.34 -11.48 10.07
CA SER A 352 25.91 -10.12 9.69
C SER A 352 24.39 -9.90 9.81
N GLY A 353 23.68 -10.88 10.36
CA GLY A 353 22.22 -10.93 10.42
C GLY A 353 21.56 -9.88 11.32
N ALA A 354 22.27 -9.30 12.30
CA ALA A 354 21.67 -8.34 13.24
C ALA A 354 21.37 -6.97 12.60
N ILE A 355 22.30 -6.43 11.79
CA ILE A 355 22.11 -5.16 11.09
C ILE A 355 21.13 -5.36 9.92
N ALA A 356 21.29 -6.45 9.16
CA ALA A 356 20.37 -6.79 8.07
C ALA A 356 18.93 -7.02 8.57
N GLY A 357 18.77 -7.71 9.71
CA GLY A 357 17.48 -7.90 10.37
C GLY A 357 16.86 -6.58 10.82
N ARG A 358 17.65 -5.69 11.44
CA ARG A 358 17.15 -4.37 11.86
C ARG A 358 16.76 -3.47 10.69
N ASN A 359 17.56 -3.41 9.64
CA ASN A 359 17.22 -2.66 8.43
C ASN A 359 15.94 -3.20 7.80
N ASN A 360 15.76 -4.52 7.83
CA ASN A 360 14.54 -5.15 7.34
C ASN A 360 13.32 -4.77 8.18
N HIS A 361 13.44 -4.79 9.51
CA HIS A 361 12.40 -4.37 10.43
C HIS A 361 11.92 -2.93 10.13
N LEU A 362 12.87 -2.00 9.99
CA LEU A 362 12.57 -0.60 9.65
C LEU A 362 11.93 -0.46 8.27
N ALA A 363 12.38 -1.24 7.28
CA ALA A 363 11.78 -1.25 5.94
C ALA A 363 10.34 -1.79 5.96
N LEU A 364 10.06 -2.85 6.74
CA LEU A 364 8.71 -3.40 6.93
C LEU A 364 7.79 -2.37 7.59
N ARG A 365 8.26 -1.70 8.64
CA ARG A 365 7.50 -0.63 9.32
C ARG A 365 7.24 0.56 8.39
N ALA A 366 8.21 0.98 7.59
CA ALA A 366 8.02 2.02 6.58
C ALA A 366 6.96 1.62 5.53
N CYS A 367 6.99 0.36 5.08
CA CYS A 367 5.98 -0.18 4.17
C CYS A 367 4.58 -0.20 4.80
N GLU A 368 4.47 -0.52 6.09
CA GLU A 368 3.21 -0.54 6.84
C GLU A 368 2.60 0.86 6.95
N VAL A 369 3.40 1.85 7.32
CA VAL A 369 2.94 3.24 7.41
C VAL A 369 2.53 3.78 6.03
N LEU A 370 3.31 3.48 4.99
CA LEU A 370 2.98 3.88 3.63
C LEU A 370 1.66 3.24 3.15
N LEU A 371 1.44 1.95 3.42
CA LEU A 371 0.19 1.27 3.09
C LEU A 371 -1.01 1.88 3.85
N SER A 372 -0.80 2.24 5.11
CA SER A 372 -1.80 2.90 5.97
C SER A 372 -2.20 4.27 5.41
N ASP A 373 -1.24 5.07 4.96
CA ASP A 373 -1.50 6.39 4.35
C ASP A 373 -2.26 6.25 3.03
N ILE A 374 -1.94 5.23 2.22
CA ILE A 374 -2.66 4.92 0.97
C ILE A 374 -4.10 4.48 1.27
N LEU A 375 -4.31 3.66 2.31
CA LEU A 375 -5.64 3.25 2.75
C LEU A 375 -6.48 4.45 3.21
N ARG A 376 -5.93 5.32 4.06
CA ARG A 376 -6.59 6.58 4.45
C ARG A 376 -6.93 7.43 3.22
N ARG A 377 -6.04 7.49 2.23
CA ARG A 377 -6.30 8.21 0.96
C ARG A 377 -7.40 7.53 0.13
N ALA A 378 -7.55 6.21 0.19
CA ALA A 378 -8.61 5.50 -0.50
C ALA A 378 -9.99 5.79 0.12
N GLU A 379 -10.06 6.00 1.44
CA GLU A 379 -11.29 6.35 2.17
C GLU A 379 -11.74 7.79 1.94
N MET A 380 -10.81 8.72 1.69
CA MET A 380 -11.14 10.12 1.45
C MET A 380 -11.77 10.31 0.06
N ASN A 381 -13.06 10.67 0.03
CA ASN A 381 -13.79 11.08 -1.19
C ASN A 381 -13.12 12.28 -1.86
N GLU A 382 -13.08 12.31 -3.20
CA GLU A 382 -12.58 13.46 -4.00
C GLU A 382 -13.52 14.68 -3.99
N ASP A 383 -14.14 15.01 -2.86
CA ASP A 383 -14.99 16.20 -2.76
C ASP A 383 -14.16 17.50 -2.70
N GLU A 384 -12.83 17.42 -2.68
CA GLU A 384 -11.95 18.60 -2.77
C GLU A 384 -11.76 19.18 -4.18
N ASN A 385 -12.33 18.58 -5.23
CA ASN A 385 -12.19 19.11 -6.60
C ASN A 385 -13.50 19.69 -7.19
N LYS A 386 -14.51 19.93 -6.35
CA LYS A 386 -15.69 20.74 -6.69
C LYS A 386 -15.73 21.98 -5.81
N LYS A 387 -14.98 23.00 -6.19
CA LYS A 387 -15.41 24.38 -5.94
C LYS A 387 -15.30 25.15 -7.27
N PRO A 388 -16.38 25.81 -7.71
CA PRO A 388 -16.45 26.48 -9.01
C PRO A 388 -15.43 27.60 -9.16
#